data_AF-A0AAP0RUV4-F1
#
_entry.id   AF-A0AAP0RUV4-F1
#
_cell.length_a   1.000
_cell.length_b   1.000
_cell.length_c   1.000
_cell.angle_alpha   90.00
_cell.angle_beta   90.00
_cell.angle_gamma   90.00
#
_symmetry.space_group_name_H-M   'P 1'
#
loop_
_entity.id
_entity.type
_entity.pdbx_description
1 polymer ?
#
loop_
_entity_poly.entity_id
_entity_poly.type
_entity_poly.pdbx_seq_one_letter_code
_entity_poly.pdbx_strand_id
1 'polypeptide(L)'
;MKRGVAPTTFRRAGNLATPRRGSVPSNYCSVRPPYQDRKPELPANYRRDRPPGPPPQYDRPNFIVQLRSDRRTYREDDVRILIKKCNSKPEGFRVFPSGSIAGTLSFRQWIDALEAIVWLWELRLDGSHSFTPKLIRNKPVPSDMDELNDRLKTLFAERVSSLIKGEEVQKWQKKLELVLDEIANVSASLKKLNPLGVYEELSKKKKGFMMERDLIAKRLKEFKSAMNCILNHLGGKQLQDSSDAGVDVFRFDGGYDWSRICHLIMRECRRFEDGLPIYAFRQEILRQIHSQQITVLIGETGSGKSTQLVQFLVDSGVAANESIICTQPRKIAAISLAHRVEEESSGCYENSSIICHPTYSSVQKFDSKVIFMTDHCLLLHYMNDKNLSSISCIIVDEAHERSLNTDLLLALVKNLLCQKLDLRLIIMSATADAKQLSDYFFGCGTFHVVGRNFPVDVIYVPSASEGTSGSGVVASYASDVVRMATEIHKTEKEGTILAFLTSQMEVEWACETFKAPSAIPLPLHGKLSYEDQFRIFQNYPGKRKVIFATNLAETSLTIPGVKYCG
;
A
#
# COMPACT_ATOMS: atom_id res chain seq x y z
N MET A 1 29.62 20.59 -55.81
CA MET A 1 29.72 21.97 -56.35
C MET A 1 30.02 22.95 -55.21
N LYS A 2 30.40 24.21 -55.52
CA LYS A 2 30.73 25.26 -54.52
C LYS A 2 29.51 26.15 -54.19
N ARG A 3 29.67 26.97 -53.12
CA ARG A 3 28.79 28.07 -52.62
C ARG A 3 27.61 27.60 -51.74
N GLY A 4 27.24 28.26 -50.64
CA GLY A 4 27.95 29.28 -49.83
C GLY A 4 27.11 30.49 -49.37
N VAL A 5 27.71 31.31 -48.50
CA VAL A 5 27.28 32.65 -47.99
C VAL A 5 26.39 32.65 -46.71
N ALA A 6 26.54 33.74 -45.95
CA ALA A 6 26.13 33.95 -44.54
C ALA A 6 24.86 34.84 -44.43
N PRO A 7 24.36 35.19 -43.21
CA PRO A 7 23.02 35.77 -43.02
C PRO A 7 22.96 37.31 -43.03
N THR A 8 21.79 37.88 -43.35
CA THR A 8 21.54 39.33 -43.36
C THR A 8 20.14 39.74 -42.82
N THR A 9 20.13 40.25 -41.59
CA THR A 9 19.57 41.55 -41.15
C THR A 9 18.21 42.12 -41.67
N PHE A 10 17.39 42.54 -40.69
CA PHE A 10 16.54 43.76 -40.65
C PHE A 10 15.22 43.87 -41.44
N ARG A 11 14.13 44.19 -40.71
CA ARG A 11 13.33 45.43 -40.93
C ARG A 11 12.57 45.89 -39.66
N ARG A 12 11.88 47.04 -39.74
CA ARG A 12 11.69 47.99 -38.61
C ARG A 12 10.42 48.85 -38.74
N ALA A 13 9.69 49.08 -37.64
CA ALA A 13 8.83 50.26 -37.36
C ALA A 13 8.42 50.24 -35.86
N GLY A 14 8.22 51.35 -35.13
CA GLY A 14 8.50 52.77 -35.42
C GLY A 14 8.00 53.72 -34.31
N ASN A 15 8.65 54.89 -34.16
CA ASN A 15 8.23 56.11 -33.40
C ASN A 15 8.32 56.08 -31.85
N LEU A 16 8.57 57.19 -31.12
CA LEU A 16 9.31 58.46 -31.35
C LEU A 16 9.66 59.09 -29.97
N ALA A 17 10.41 60.20 -29.87
CA ALA A 17 11.15 60.58 -28.63
C ALA A 17 11.00 62.03 -28.09
N THR A 18 11.07 62.17 -26.75
CA THR A 18 11.70 63.23 -25.87
C THR A 18 11.62 64.74 -26.25
N PRO A 19 11.46 65.71 -25.28
CA PRO A 19 12.65 66.27 -24.56
C PRO A 19 12.48 67.05 -23.19
N ARG A 20 13.51 66.90 -22.31
CA ARG A 20 14.31 67.89 -21.50
C ARG A 20 13.73 69.12 -20.72
N ARG A 21 14.32 69.32 -19.50
CA ARG A 21 14.89 70.55 -18.81
C ARG A 21 14.10 71.40 -17.76
N GLY A 22 14.79 71.74 -16.64
CA GLY A 22 14.57 72.89 -15.69
C GLY A 22 13.60 72.65 -14.50
N SER A 23 13.63 73.36 -13.35
CA SER A 23 14.64 74.20 -12.63
C SER A 23 14.17 74.49 -11.14
N VAL A 24 14.80 75.40 -10.39
CA VAL A 24 14.89 75.52 -8.88
C VAL A 24 14.67 77.01 -8.44
N PRO A 25 14.19 77.47 -7.21
CA PRO A 25 14.34 76.93 -5.81
C PRO A 25 13.21 77.13 -4.71
N SER A 26 13.40 76.48 -3.53
CA SER A 26 13.21 76.92 -2.09
C SER A 26 11.90 77.48 -1.42
N ASN A 27 11.79 77.21 -0.10
CA ASN A 27 11.07 77.92 1.01
C ASN A 27 9.52 77.85 1.07
N TYR A 28 8.84 77.54 2.20
CA TYR A 28 8.74 78.32 3.46
C TYR A 28 8.25 77.47 4.70
N CYS A 29 7.98 78.10 5.86
CA CYS A 29 7.72 77.44 7.17
C CYS A 29 6.46 77.98 7.91
N SER A 30 5.74 77.13 8.68
CA SER A 30 4.94 77.48 9.89
C SER A 30 4.31 76.24 10.58
N VAL A 31 4.58 75.95 11.88
CA VAL A 31 3.87 76.35 13.14
C VAL A 31 2.53 75.63 13.46
N ARG A 32 2.50 74.89 14.60
CA ARG A 32 1.38 74.66 15.59
C ARG A 32 1.81 73.61 16.66
N PRO A 33 1.14 73.45 17.84
CA PRO A 33 1.28 74.31 19.03
C PRO A 33 1.71 73.52 20.33
N PRO A 34 1.89 74.16 21.51
CA PRO A 34 2.57 73.54 22.66
C PRO A 34 1.70 73.11 23.87
N TYR A 35 2.28 72.22 24.70
CA TYR A 35 2.07 71.98 26.15
C TYR A 35 0.68 71.60 26.73
N GLN A 36 0.63 70.49 27.48
CA GLN A 36 0.25 70.50 28.91
C GLN A 36 0.67 69.22 29.66
N ASP A 37 0.97 69.35 30.95
CA ASP A 37 1.42 68.28 31.85
C ASP A 37 0.29 67.36 32.34
N ARG A 38 0.63 66.08 32.61
CA ARG A 38 0.01 65.28 33.69
C ARG A 38 0.88 64.10 34.11
N LYS A 39 1.49 64.20 35.29
CA LYS A 39 2.00 63.05 36.06
C LYS A 39 0.88 62.48 36.94
N PRO A 40 0.72 61.15 37.01
CA PRO A 40 0.32 60.46 38.22
C PRO A 40 1.55 60.16 39.08
N GLU A 41 1.37 60.12 40.40
CA GLU A 41 2.45 59.86 41.36
C GLU A 41 2.73 58.34 41.47
N LEU A 42 3.99 57.97 41.67
CA LEU A 42 4.40 56.61 42.05
C LEU A 42 5.23 56.68 43.34
N PRO A 43 5.01 55.79 44.32
CA PRO A 43 5.68 55.87 45.62
C PRO A 43 7.21 55.79 45.53
N ALA A 44 7.89 56.64 46.31
CA ALA A 44 9.34 56.69 46.37
C ALA A 44 9.92 55.50 47.16
N ASN A 45 10.04 54.32 46.55
CA ASN A 45 10.91 53.24 47.02
C ASN A 45 11.20 52.18 45.93
N TYR A 46 12.01 52.54 44.93
CA TYR A 46 12.67 51.55 44.06
C TYR A 46 14.16 51.90 43.91
N ARG A 47 15.01 51.16 44.64
CA ARG A 47 16.46 51.15 44.37
C ARG A 47 16.68 50.51 43.00
N ARG A 48 17.01 51.32 42.00
CA ARG A 48 17.80 50.83 40.87
C ARG A 48 19.19 50.49 41.43
N ASP A 49 19.60 49.25 41.17
CA ASP A 49 20.96 48.67 41.28
C ASP A 49 20.93 47.23 41.83
N ARG A 50 20.15 46.38 41.13
CA ARG A 50 20.50 44.99 40.90
C ARG A 50 20.53 44.79 39.39
N PRO A 51 21.54 44.09 38.82
CA PRO A 51 21.36 43.53 37.48
C PRO A 51 20.14 42.60 37.52
N PRO A 52 19.40 42.44 36.41
CA PRO A 52 18.43 41.37 36.33
C PRO A 52 19.16 40.06 36.63
N GLY A 53 18.68 39.31 37.63
CA GLY A 53 19.13 37.94 37.81
C GLY A 53 18.87 37.16 36.51
N PRO A 54 19.60 36.06 36.26
CA PRO A 54 19.33 35.24 35.08
C PRO A 54 17.83 34.93 35.04
N PRO A 55 17.16 35.10 33.89
CA PRO A 55 15.72 34.88 33.79
C PRO A 55 15.42 33.47 34.34
N PRO A 56 14.34 33.30 35.12
CA PRO A 56 14.10 32.05 35.83
C PRO A 56 14.23 30.90 34.85
N GLN A 57 15.16 29.99 35.12
CA GLN A 57 15.35 28.82 34.27
C GLN A 57 14.06 28.04 34.34
N TYR A 58 13.25 28.12 33.28
CA TYR A 58 12.13 27.23 33.08
C TYR A 58 12.71 25.82 33.06
N ASP A 59 12.54 25.08 34.17
CA ASP A 59 12.96 23.70 34.32
C ASP A 59 12.51 22.92 33.08
N ARG A 60 13.46 22.64 32.18
CA ARG A 60 13.16 21.88 30.98
C ARG A 60 12.90 20.45 31.45
N PRO A 61 11.71 19.87 31.20
CA PRO A 61 11.38 18.54 31.69
C PRO A 61 12.43 17.56 31.18
N ASN A 62 13.04 16.79 32.08
CA ASN A 62 14.18 15.93 31.75
C ASN A 62 13.80 14.92 30.65
N PHE A 63 12.55 14.46 30.67
CA PHE A 63 11.98 13.48 29.78
C PHE A 63 10.69 14.02 29.13
N ILE A 64 10.55 13.81 27.82
CA ILE A 64 9.37 14.16 27.04
C ILE A 64 8.93 12.93 26.25
N VAL A 65 7.70 12.48 26.44
CA VAL A 65 7.11 11.41 25.61
C VAL A 65 6.25 12.06 24.53
N GLN A 66 6.63 11.88 23.27
CA GLN A 66 5.83 12.29 22.11
C GLN A 66 4.84 11.20 21.73
N LEU A 67 3.59 11.58 21.52
CA LEU A 67 2.59 10.79 20.80
C LEU A 67 2.69 11.21 19.32
N ARG A 68 3.33 10.39 18.49
CA ARG A 68 3.46 10.65 17.05
C ARG A 68 2.27 10.06 16.30
N SER A 69 1.91 10.66 15.17
CA SER A 69 0.84 10.17 14.30
C SER A 69 1.35 9.97 12.89
N ASP A 70 1.13 8.77 12.35
CA ASP A 70 1.46 8.41 10.98
C ASP A 70 0.43 9.00 9.99
N ARG A 71 -0.76 9.36 10.49
CA ARG A 71 -1.78 10.17 9.79
C ARG A 71 -1.58 11.66 10.10
N ARG A 72 -1.69 12.53 9.09
CA ARG A 72 -1.62 14.00 9.26
C ARG A 72 -2.79 14.59 10.07
N THR A 73 -3.88 13.85 10.21
CA THR A 73 -5.12 14.22 10.92
C THR A 73 -5.57 13.11 11.88
N TYR A 74 -6.10 13.55 13.03
CA TYR A 74 -6.60 12.75 14.15
C TYR A 74 -7.46 13.70 15.01
N ARG A 75 -8.26 13.20 15.97
CA ARG A 75 -9.09 14.07 16.82
C ARG A 75 -8.31 14.47 18.06
N GLU A 76 -8.40 15.74 18.47
CA GLU A 76 -7.79 16.17 19.74
C GLU A 76 -8.38 15.44 20.95
N ASP A 77 -9.68 15.14 20.92
CA ASP A 77 -10.38 14.45 22.01
C ASP A 77 -9.77 13.07 22.29
N ASP A 78 -9.44 12.30 21.25
CA ASP A 78 -8.81 10.98 21.37
C ASP A 78 -7.46 11.10 22.10
N VAL A 79 -6.64 12.11 21.74
CA VAL A 79 -5.35 12.41 22.41
C VAL A 79 -5.57 12.84 23.86
N ARG A 80 -6.55 13.72 24.11
CA ARG A 80 -6.88 14.22 25.45
C ARG A 80 -7.43 13.12 26.37
N ILE A 81 -8.21 12.18 25.83
CA ILE A 81 -8.71 11.00 26.54
C ILE A 81 -7.57 10.04 26.86
N LEU A 82 -6.65 9.78 25.92
CA LEU A 82 -5.48 8.94 26.14
C LEU A 82 -4.58 9.52 27.24
N ILE A 83 -4.25 10.82 27.17
CA ILE A 83 -3.43 11.49 28.20
C ILE A 83 -4.11 11.48 29.57
N LYS A 84 -5.44 11.65 29.64
CA LYS A 84 -6.20 11.56 30.90
C LYS A 84 -6.22 10.17 31.53
N LYS A 85 -6.05 9.11 30.73
CA LYS A 85 -5.97 7.71 31.19
C LYS A 85 -4.56 7.30 31.65
N CYS A 86 -3.54 8.11 31.39
CA CYS A 86 -2.14 7.77 31.67
C CYS A 86 -1.89 7.56 33.16
N ASN A 87 -1.41 6.36 33.52
CA ASN A 87 -1.15 5.94 34.91
C ASN A 87 -0.21 6.93 35.62
N SER A 88 0.93 7.23 34.99
CA SER A 88 1.85 8.28 35.43
C SER A 88 1.36 9.65 34.97
N LYS A 89 1.07 10.55 35.91
CA LYS A 89 0.54 11.89 35.60
C LYS A 89 1.66 12.81 35.11
N PRO A 90 1.62 13.34 33.86
CA PRO A 90 2.60 14.30 33.41
C PRO A 90 2.43 15.65 34.11
N GLU A 91 3.55 16.33 34.39
CA GLU A 91 3.55 17.69 34.97
C GLU A 91 2.94 18.74 34.04
N GLY A 92 3.01 18.46 32.73
CA GLY A 92 2.39 19.26 31.70
C GLY A 92 2.33 18.49 30.40
N PHE A 93 1.26 18.73 29.63
CA PHE A 93 1.12 18.16 28.30
C PHE A 93 0.70 19.23 27.29
N ARG A 94 0.91 18.94 26.01
CA ARG A 94 0.38 19.71 24.88
C ARG A 94 -0.25 18.75 23.89
N VAL A 95 -1.32 19.18 23.26
CA VAL A 95 -2.00 18.50 22.14
C VAL A 95 -1.94 19.45 20.94
N PHE A 96 -1.77 18.91 19.74
CA PHE A 96 -1.66 19.69 18.51
C PHE A 96 -2.80 19.29 17.56
N PRO A 97 -3.48 20.22 16.88
CA PRO A 97 -4.66 19.92 16.06
C PRO A 97 -4.35 19.13 14.78
N SER A 98 -3.12 19.18 14.28
CA SER A 98 -2.65 18.41 13.12
C SER A 98 -1.12 18.34 13.09
N GLY A 99 -0.58 17.43 12.28
CA GLY A 99 0.86 17.23 12.09
C GLY A 99 1.31 15.79 12.36
N SER A 100 2.61 15.59 12.55
CA SER A 100 3.21 14.27 12.87
C SER A 100 3.40 14.01 14.36
N ILE A 101 3.11 15.00 15.21
CA ILE A 101 3.13 14.90 16.68
C ILE A 101 1.75 15.32 17.18
N ALA A 102 0.96 14.35 17.64
CA ALA A 102 -0.38 14.57 18.16
C ALA A 102 -0.37 15.14 19.58
N GLY A 103 0.63 14.77 20.39
CA GLY A 103 0.82 15.34 21.71
C GLY A 103 2.22 15.13 22.28
N THR A 104 2.51 15.85 23.37
CA THR A 104 3.75 15.73 24.14
C THR A 104 3.42 15.73 25.63
N LEU A 105 3.93 14.74 26.37
CA LEU A 105 3.82 14.62 27.83
C LEU A 105 5.19 14.92 28.45
N SER A 106 5.23 15.65 29.57
CA SER A 106 6.47 16.14 30.21
C SER A 106 6.65 15.60 31.63
N PHE A 107 7.86 15.14 31.96
CA PHE A 107 8.20 14.54 33.25
C PHE A 107 9.61 14.96 33.73
N ARG A 108 9.79 15.20 35.03
CA ARG A 108 11.12 15.35 35.68
C ARG A 108 11.79 14.03 36.00
N GLN A 109 11.05 13.02 36.46
CA GLN A 109 11.63 11.75 36.88
C GLN A 109 11.68 10.74 35.74
N TRP A 110 12.66 9.85 35.80
CA TRP A 110 12.82 8.77 34.82
C TRP A 110 11.69 7.75 34.93
N ILE A 111 11.37 7.31 36.15
CA ILE A 111 10.37 6.27 36.45
C ILE A 111 9.00 6.67 35.90
N ASP A 112 8.53 7.90 36.14
CA ASP A 112 7.25 8.40 35.63
C ASP A 112 7.17 8.32 34.09
N ALA A 113 8.26 8.70 33.41
CA ALA A 113 8.35 8.68 31.96
C ALA A 113 8.47 7.27 31.37
N LEU A 114 9.15 6.37 32.07
CA LEU A 114 9.31 4.95 31.73
C LEU A 114 7.97 4.22 31.82
N GLU A 115 7.27 4.33 32.94
CA GLU A 115 5.92 3.76 33.11
C GLU A 115 4.95 4.33 32.06
N ALA A 116 4.98 5.65 31.83
CA ALA A 116 4.14 6.29 30.82
C ALA A 116 4.38 5.76 29.40
N ILE A 117 5.65 5.58 28.98
CA ILE A 117 5.93 5.11 27.62
C ILE A 117 5.68 3.60 27.46
N VAL A 118 5.93 2.78 28.48
CA VAL A 118 5.62 1.33 28.45
C VAL A 118 4.11 1.12 28.35
N TRP A 119 3.31 1.80 29.17
CA TRP A 119 1.84 1.77 29.12
C TRP A 119 1.27 2.29 27.79
N LEU A 120 1.89 3.30 27.18
CA LEU A 120 1.51 3.78 25.84
C LEU A 120 1.88 2.78 24.72
N TRP A 121 2.89 1.93 24.91
CA TRP A 121 3.18 0.83 23.97
C TRP A 121 2.22 -0.35 24.17
N GLU A 122 1.87 -0.68 25.41
CA GLU A 122 0.88 -1.70 25.77
C GLU A 122 -0.47 -1.39 25.08
N LEU A 123 -1.00 -0.19 25.30
CA LEU A 123 -2.25 0.25 24.66
C LEU A 123 -2.16 0.35 23.12
N ARG A 124 -1.00 0.67 22.54
CA ARG A 124 -0.82 0.60 21.08
C ARG A 124 -0.88 -0.83 20.57
N LEU A 125 -0.20 -1.77 21.25
CA LEU A 125 -0.15 -3.18 20.89
C LEU A 125 -1.51 -3.89 21.01
N ASP A 126 -2.35 -3.45 21.94
CA ASP A 126 -3.76 -3.83 22.07
C ASP A 126 -4.70 -3.12 21.08
N GLY A 127 -4.20 -2.19 20.28
CA GLY A 127 -5.00 -1.45 19.29
C GLY A 127 -5.89 -0.35 19.89
N SER A 128 -5.73 -0.02 21.17
CA SER A 128 -6.51 1.02 21.85
C SER A 128 -6.22 2.44 21.34
N HIS A 129 -5.11 2.67 20.64
CA HIS A 129 -4.83 3.91 19.91
C HIS A 129 -3.82 3.73 18.76
N SER A 130 -3.87 4.67 17.80
CA SER A 130 -2.99 4.73 16.63
C SER A 130 -1.71 5.55 16.81
N PHE A 131 -1.48 6.17 17.99
CA PHE A 131 -0.29 7.00 18.22
C PHE A 131 0.96 6.18 18.54
N THR A 132 2.10 6.60 17.99
CA THR A 132 3.41 5.94 18.14
C THR A 132 4.22 6.65 19.24
N PRO A 133 4.48 6.01 20.39
CA PRO A 133 5.19 6.64 21.50
C PRO A 133 6.68 6.81 21.19
N LYS A 134 7.23 8.01 21.39
CA LYS A 134 8.68 8.27 21.26
C LYS A 134 9.21 9.11 22.42
N LEU A 135 10.16 8.54 23.16
CA LEU A 135 10.90 9.25 24.20
C LEU A 135 11.90 10.25 23.58
N ILE A 136 11.99 11.43 24.20
CA ILE A 136 13.05 12.43 24.00
C ILE A 136 13.59 12.76 25.39
N ARG A 137 14.92 12.88 25.50
CA ARG A 137 15.63 13.14 26.76
C ARG A 137 16.53 14.37 26.61
N ASN A 138 16.54 15.24 27.61
CA ASN A 138 17.40 16.43 27.63
C ASN A 138 18.85 16.13 28.08
N LYS A 139 19.08 14.97 28.70
CA LYS A 139 20.42 14.44 29.02
C LYS A 139 20.46 12.95 28.64
N PRO A 140 21.48 12.47 27.90
CA PRO A 140 21.62 11.06 27.59
C PRO A 140 22.34 10.33 28.73
N VAL A 141 21.65 9.39 29.35
CA VAL A 141 22.24 8.37 30.24
C VAL A 141 22.06 7.01 29.54
N PRO A 142 23.09 6.15 29.37
CA PRO A 142 22.92 4.89 28.64
C PRO A 142 21.87 3.96 29.25
N SER A 143 21.95 3.73 30.57
CA SER A 143 21.13 2.77 31.32
C SER A 143 19.61 2.95 31.16
N ASP A 144 19.12 4.20 31.06
CA ASP A 144 17.69 4.46 30.82
C ASP A 144 17.18 3.77 29.55
N MET A 145 18.00 3.74 28.49
CA MET A 145 17.61 3.12 27.23
C MET A 145 17.67 1.60 27.30
N ASP A 146 18.60 1.05 28.07
CA ASP A 146 18.73 -0.39 28.26
C ASP A 146 17.54 -0.91 29.08
N GLU A 147 17.19 -0.24 30.19
CA GLU A 147 16.00 -0.54 30.99
C GLU A 147 14.70 -0.41 30.19
N LEU A 148 14.55 0.66 29.40
CA LEU A 148 13.40 0.84 28.50
C LEU A 148 13.33 -0.27 27.45
N ASN A 149 14.46 -0.60 26.82
CA ASN A 149 14.51 -1.65 25.80
C ASN A 149 14.19 -3.02 26.41
N ASP A 150 14.64 -3.34 27.62
CA ASP A 150 14.36 -4.63 28.26
C ASP A 150 12.89 -4.77 28.69
N ARG A 151 12.27 -3.69 29.19
CA ARG A 151 10.82 -3.68 29.44
C ARG A 151 10.01 -3.77 28.14
N LEU A 152 10.43 -3.12 27.06
CA LEU A 152 9.76 -3.22 25.76
C LEU A 152 9.99 -4.58 25.06
N LYS A 153 11.17 -5.20 25.18
CA LYS A 153 11.42 -6.60 24.74
C LYS A 153 10.40 -7.54 25.37
N THR A 154 10.24 -7.44 26.69
CA THR A 154 9.33 -8.26 27.48
C THR A 154 7.88 -8.06 27.03
N LEU A 155 7.41 -6.80 27.02
CA LEU A 155 6.07 -6.42 26.59
C LEU A 155 5.73 -6.90 25.16
N PHE A 156 6.63 -6.68 24.19
CA PHE A 156 6.41 -7.11 22.81
C PHE A 156 6.46 -8.64 22.68
N ALA A 157 7.36 -9.32 23.40
CA ALA A 157 7.45 -10.78 23.36
C ALA A 157 6.23 -11.47 23.99
N GLU A 158 5.71 -10.93 25.10
CA GLU A 158 4.46 -11.38 25.71
C GLU A 158 3.27 -11.16 24.77
N ARG A 159 3.15 -9.98 24.15
CA ARG A 159 2.10 -9.69 23.17
C ARG A 159 2.14 -10.65 21.98
N VAL A 160 3.32 -10.86 21.38
CA VAL A 160 3.48 -11.77 20.24
C VAL A 160 3.20 -13.22 20.63
N SER A 161 3.63 -13.64 21.83
CA SER A 161 3.32 -14.97 22.38
C SER A 161 1.82 -15.18 22.65
N SER A 162 1.11 -14.11 23.03
CA SER A 162 -0.35 -14.09 23.17
C SER A 162 -1.03 -14.22 21.80
N LEU A 163 -0.62 -13.44 20.80
CA LEU A 163 -1.16 -13.49 19.43
C LEU A 163 -1.00 -14.89 18.77
N ILE A 164 0.12 -15.59 19.00
CA ILE A 164 0.35 -16.98 18.54
C ILE A 164 -0.70 -17.97 19.09
N LYS A 165 -1.30 -17.67 20.25
CA LYS A 165 -2.30 -18.50 20.96
C LYS A 165 -3.71 -17.89 20.94
N GLY A 166 -3.87 -16.72 20.33
CA GLY A 166 -5.06 -15.88 20.45
C GLY A 166 -6.28 -16.37 19.66
N GLU A 167 -7.41 -15.69 19.86
CA GLU A 167 -8.73 -16.08 19.36
C GLU A 167 -8.76 -16.30 17.83
N GLU A 168 -8.11 -15.43 17.05
CA GLU A 168 -8.02 -15.58 15.59
C GLU A 168 -7.29 -16.86 15.16
N VAL A 169 -6.25 -17.27 15.89
CA VAL A 169 -5.55 -18.54 15.60
C VAL A 169 -6.46 -19.72 15.93
N GLN A 170 -7.17 -19.66 17.06
CA GLN A 170 -8.14 -20.69 17.47
C GLN A 170 -9.33 -20.79 16.49
N LYS A 171 -9.84 -19.67 16.00
CA LYS A 171 -10.88 -19.54 14.95
C LYS A 171 -10.45 -20.20 13.64
N TRP A 172 -9.22 -19.98 13.19
CA TRP A 172 -8.68 -20.68 12.01
C TRP A 172 -8.40 -22.18 12.26
N GLN A 173 -7.98 -22.58 13.47
CA GLN A 173 -7.87 -23.99 13.85
C GLN A 173 -9.23 -24.70 13.84
N LYS A 174 -10.26 -24.08 14.43
CA LYS A 174 -11.64 -24.59 14.39
C LYS A 174 -12.19 -24.67 12.96
N LYS A 175 -11.82 -23.74 12.06
CA LYS A 175 -12.15 -23.88 10.64
C LYS A 175 -11.43 -25.08 10.00
N LEU A 176 -10.16 -25.32 10.34
CA LEU A 176 -9.41 -26.47 9.84
C LEU A 176 -10.06 -27.80 10.27
N GLU A 177 -10.51 -27.89 11.52
CA GLU A 177 -11.26 -29.04 12.07
C GLU A 177 -12.56 -29.29 11.28
N LEU A 178 -13.40 -28.26 11.09
CA LEU A 178 -14.64 -28.37 10.31
C LEU A 178 -14.40 -28.81 8.84
N VAL A 179 -13.30 -28.39 8.22
CA VAL A 179 -12.95 -28.82 6.86
C VAL A 179 -12.42 -30.27 6.86
N LEU A 180 -11.74 -30.73 7.91
CA LEU A 180 -11.35 -32.13 8.08
C LEU A 180 -12.57 -33.04 8.25
N ASP A 181 -13.56 -32.62 9.03
CA ASP A 181 -14.84 -33.34 9.20
C ASP A 181 -15.62 -33.44 7.87
N GLU A 182 -15.70 -32.36 7.09
CA GLU A 182 -16.28 -32.39 5.75
C GLU A 182 -15.52 -33.33 4.80
N ILE A 183 -14.18 -33.36 4.86
CA ILE A 183 -13.38 -34.35 4.09
C ILE A 183 -13.71 -35.78 4.53
N ALA A 184 -13.92 -36.03 5.82
CA ALA A 184 -14.32 -37.34 6.34
C ALA A 184 -15.73 -37.72 5.87
N ASN A 185 -16.71 -36.82 5.98
CA ASN A 185 -18.10 -36.99 5.53
C ASN A 185 -18.17 -37.32 4.03
N VAL A 186 -17.52 -36.53 3.18
CA VAL A 186 -17.47 -36.78 1.73
C VAL A 186 -16.72 -38.08 1.43
N SER A 187 -15.65 -38.40 2.17
CA SER A 187 -14.93 -39.67 2.02
C SER A 187 -15.75 -40.89 2.45
N ALA A 188 -16.67 -40.76 3.41
CA ALA A 188 -17.60 -41.81 3.79
C ALA A 188 -18.70 -42.01 2.73
N SER A 189 -19.22 -40.92 2.15
CA SER A 189 -20.18 -40.99 1.04
C SER A 189 -19.57 -41.58 -0.24
N LEU A 190 -18.31 -41.25 -0.57
CA LEU A 190 -17.57 -41.83 -1.71
C LEU A 190 -17.30 -43.34 -1.60
N LYS A 191 -17.44 -43.95 -0.41
CA LYS A 191 -17.34 -45.41 -0.22
C LYS A 191 -18.66 -46.15 -0.55
N LYS A 192 -19.76 -45.43 -0.76
CA LYS A 192 -21.06 -46.02 -1.11
C LYS A 192 -21.14 -46.26 -2.62
N LEU A 193 -22.02 -47.18 -3.04
CA LEU A 193 -22.44 -47.28 -4.44
C LEU A 193 -23.24 -46.02 -4.79
N ASN A 194 -22.68 -45.18 -5.65
CA ASN A 194 -23.27 -43.93 -6.13
C ASN A 194 -23.31 -43.94 -7.67
N PRO A 195 -24.28 -43.27 -8.32
CA PRO A 195 -24.23 -43.00 -9.76
C PRO A 195 -22.97 -42.21 -10.14
N LEU A 196 -22.43 -42.42 -11.35
CA LEU A 196 -21.14 -41.87 -11.78
C LEU A 196 -21.03 -40.35 -11.63
N GLY A 197 -22.08 -39.60 -12.01
CA GLY A 197 -22.10 -38.14 -11.87
C GLY A 197 -22.03 -37.67 -10.40
N VAL A 198 -22.70 -38.36 -9.49
CA VAL A 198 -22.65 -38.08 -8.04
C VAL A 198 -21.26 -38.42 -7.47
N TYR A 199 -20.63 -39.50 -7.95
CA TYR A 199 -19.26 -39.83 -7.59
C TYR A 199 -18.27 -38.76 -8.07
N GLU A 200 -18.40 -38.27 -9.30
CA GLU A 200 -17.60 -37.15 -9.81
C GLU A 200 -17.78 -35.86 -9.01
N GLU A 201 -19.02 -35.50 -8.67
CA GLU A 201 -19.33 -34.31 -7.88
C GLU A 201 -18.71 -34.40 -6.48
N LEU A 202 -18.91 -35.52 -5.77
CA LEU A 202 -18.29 -35.77 -4.46
C LEU A 202 -16.76 -35.80 -4.54
N SER A 203 -16.17 -36.32 -5.62
CA SER A 203 -14.73 -36.30 -5.87
C SER A 203 -14.20 -34.86 -6.05
N LYS A 204 -14.88 -34.05 -6.87
CA LYS A 204 -14.60 -32.62 -7.06
C LYS A 204 -14.72 -31.85 -5.72
N LYS A 205 -15.79 -32.07 -4.95
CA LYS A 205 -16.01 -31.48 -3.62
C LYS A 205 -14.88 -31.86 -2.64
N LYS A 206 -14.50 -33.14 -2.58
CA LYS A 206 -13.38 -33.62 -1.76
C LYS A 206 -12.05 -32.95 -2.13
N LYS A 207 -11.75 -32.83 -3.44
CA LYS A 207 -10.53 -32.14 -3.92
C LYS A 207 -10.51 -30.68 -3.47
N GLY A 208 -11.65 -29.98 -3.59
CA GLY A 208 -11.81 -28.59 -3.11
C GLY A 208 -11.56 -28.45 -1.61
N PHE A 209 -12.16 -29.31 -0.78
CA PHE A 209 -11.92 -29.27 0.67
C PHE A 209 -10.48 -29.61 1.05
N MET A 210 -9.82 -30.56 0.36
CA MET A 210 -8.40 -30.85 0.58
C MET A 210 -7.51 -29.63 0.27
N MET A 211 -7.80 -28.90 -0.81
CA MET A 211 -7.12 -27.65 -1.14
C MET A 211 -7.37 -26.56 -0.09
N GLU A 212 -8.60 -26.41 0.41
CA GLU A 212 -8.88 -25.45 1.49
C GLU A 212 -8.18 -25.83 2.81
N ARG A 213 -8.20 -27.10 3.21
CA ARG A 213 -7.46 -27.63 4.37
C ARG A 213 -5.98 -27.22 4.29
N ASP A 214 -5.34 -27.46 3.15
CA ASP A 214 -3.92 -27.21 2.97
C ASP A 214 -3.61 -25.70 2.97
N LEU A 215 -4.47 -24.87 2.38
CA LEU A 215 -4.35 -23.41 2.42
C LEU A 215 -4.49 -22.85 3.85
N ILE A 216 -5.41 -23.39 4.66
CA ILE A 216 -5.59 -23.01 6.08
C ILE A 216 -4.39 -23.47 6.92
N ALA A 217 -3.95 -24.72 6.76
CA ALA A 217 -2.82 -25.27 7.49
C ALA A 217 -1.51 -24.51 7.20
N LYS A 218 -1.23 -24.20 5.93
CA LYS A 218 -0.08 -23.38 5.55
C LYS A 218 -0.18 -21.95 6.09
N ARG A 219 -1.36 -21.31 6.04
CA ARG A 219 -1.60 -19.98 6.62
C ARG A 219 -1.32 -19.91 8.13
N LEU A 220 -1.76 -20.94 8.86
CA LEU A 220 -1.47 -21.09 10.29
C LEU A 220 0.04 -21.26 10.57
N LYS A 221 0.77 -21.98 9.70
CA LYS A 221 2.24 -22.08 9.78
C LYS A 221 2.92 -20.74 9.50
N GLU A 222 2.52 -20.05 8.44
CA GLU A 222 3.09 -18.76 8.01
C GLU A 222 2.97 -17.66 9.07
N PHE A 223 1.77 -17.49 9.65
CA PHE A 223 1.56 -16.52 10.74
C PHE A 223 2.41 -16.84 11.96
N LYS A 224 2.45 -18.11 12.39
CA LYS A 224 3.28 -18.55 13.51
C LYS A 224 4.77 -18.37 13.22
N SER A 225 5.23 -18.59 11.98
CA SER A 225 6.63 -18.40 11.62
C SER A 225 7.04 -16.93 11.56
N ALA A 226 6.17 -16.04 11.08
CA ALA A 226 6.41 -14.60 11.10
C ALA A 226 6.51 -14.05 12.54
N MET A 227 5.59 -14.48 13.42
CA MET A 227 5.61 -14.12 14.83
C MET A 227 6.83 -14.72 15.57
N ASN A 228 7.23 -15.96 15.27
CA ASN A 228 8.45 -16.56 15.80
C ASN A 228 9.73 -15.83 15.34
N CYS A 229 9.77 -15.32 14.10
CA CYS A 229 10.88 -14.51 13.60
C CYS A 229 11.05 -13.22 14.43
N ILE A 230 9.94 -12.58 14.79
CA ILE A 230 9.92 -11.41 15.70
C ILE A 230 10.39 -11.81 17.11
N LEU A 231 9.90 -12.93 17.66
CA LEU A 231 10.35 -13.43 18.98
C LEU A 231 11.85 -13.75 19.03
N ASN A 232 12.43 -14.33 17.98
CA ASN A 232 13.87 -14.62 17.90
C ASN A 232 14.70 -13.32 17.93
N HIS A 233 14.29 -12.30 17.18
CA HIS A 233 14.94 -10.98 17.19
C HIS A 233 14.86 -10.30 18.57
N LEU A 234 13.67 -10.29 19.20
CA LEU A 234 13.47 -9.75 20.56
C LEU A 234 14.30 -10.51 21.61
N GLY A 235 14.39 -11.84 21.48
CA GLY A 235 15.22 -12.71 22.32
C GLY A 235 16.73 -12.66 22.05
N GLY A 236 17.19 -11.80 21.15
CA GLY A 236 18.62 -11.60 20.85
C GLY A 236 19.31 -12.74 20.10
N LYS A 237 18.56 -13.71 19.57
CA LYS A 237 19.13 -14.79 18.75
C LYS A 237 19.52 -14.24 17.37
N GLN A 238 20.79 -14.33 17.03
CA GLN A 238 21.25 -14.01 15.66
C GLN A 238 20.96 -15.16 14.69
N LEU A 239 21.04 -14.87 13.38
CA LEU A 239 20.55 -15.71 12.28
C LEU A 239 21.33 -17.02 12.03
N GLN A 240 22.05 -17.56 13.02
CA GLN A 240 22.87 -18.78 12.87
C GLN A 240 22.33 -20.00 13.66
N ASP A 241 21.44 -19.81 14.64
CA ASP A 241 20.94 -20.89 15.51
C ASP A 241 19.65 -21.58 15.03
N SER A 242 19.07 -21.15 13.90
CA SER A 242 17.90 -21.81 13.30
C SER A 242 18.32 -22.89 12.30
N SER A 243 18.48 -24.12 12.77
CA SER A 243 18.95 -25.27 12.00
C SER A 243 17.90 -25.88 11.04
N ASP A 244 17.42 -25.10 10.09
CA ASP A 244 16.79 -25.56 8.84
C ASP A 244 17.18 -24.58 7.72
N ALA A 245 17.26 -25.05 6.47
CA ALA A 245 17.74 -24.25 5.32
C ALA A 245 16.66 -23.29 4.79
N GLY A 246 16.14 -22.46 5.69
CA GLY A 246 15.06 -21.51 5.46
C GLY A 246 15.55 -20.14 4.99
N VAL A 247 14.70 -19.46 4.22
CA VAL A 247 14.78 -18.01 4.02
C VAL A 247 13.86 -17.36 5.05
N ASP A 248 14.41 -16.43 5.84
CA ASP A 248 13.66 -15.72 6.86
C ASP A 248 12.54 -14.84 6.29
N VAL A 249 11.47 -14.70 7.07
CA VAL A 249 10.32 -13.86 6.70
C VAL A 249 10.60 -12.38 6.92
N PHE A 250 11.40 -12.04 7.94
CA PHE A 250 11.76 -10.67 8.28
C PHE A 250 13.27 -10.52 8.51
N ARG A 251 13.85 -9.54 7.83
CA ARG A 251 15.22 -9.09 8.06
C ARG A 251 15.25 -7.87 9.00
N PHE A 252 15.91 -8.04 10.13
CA PHE A 252 16.16 -6.99 11.12
C PHE A 252 17.64 -6.62 11.15
N ASP A 253 18.00 -5.50 10.53
CA ASP A 253 19.34 -4.95 10.57
C ASP A 253 19.47 -3.97 11.75
N GLY A 254 20.38 -4.24 12.69
CA GLY A 254 20.68 -3.35 13.82
C GLY A 254 19.80 -3.57 15.06
N GLY A 255 19.48 -2.47 15.75
CA GLY A 255 18.75 -2.47 17.03
C GLY A 255 17.23 -2.39 16.91
N TYR A 256 16.55 -2.35 18.06
CA TYR A 256 15.09 -2.41 18.15
C TYR A 256 14.38 -1.13 17.70
N ASP A 257 13.93 -1.09 16.43
CA ASP A 257 12.89 -0.15 16.01
C ASP A 257 11.51 -0.64 16.45
N TRP A 258 11.11 -0.26 17.66
CA TRP A 258 9.80 -0.53 18.24
C TRP A 258 8.63 -0.07 17.36
N SER A 259 8.80 0.97 16.55
CA SER A 259 7.78 1.44 15.60
C SER A 259 7.64 0.47 14.44
N ARG A 260 8.75 0.12 13.77
CA ARG A 260 8.74 -0.89 12.69
C ARG A 260 8.20 -2.22 13.18
N ILE A 261 8.70 -2.74 14.31
CA ILE A 261 8.26 -4.01 14.90
C ILE A 261 6.74 -3.99 15.17
N CYS A 262 6.20 -2.91 15.75
CA CYS A 262 4.77 -2.78 16.02
C CYS A 262 3.93 -2.82 14.73
N HIS A 263 4.36 -2.10 13.67
CA HIS A 263 3.67 -2.13 12.38
C HIS A 263 3.76 -3.48 11.67
N LEU A 264 4.90 -4.19 11.79
CA LEU A 264 5.04 -5.57 11.30
C LEU A 264 4.04 -6.52 11.97
N ILE A 265 3.94 -6.49 13.30
CA ILE A 265 2.95 -7.28 14.06
C ILE A 265 1.53 -6.98 13.58
N MET A 266 1.14 -5.71 13.52
CA MET A 266 -0.19 -5.29 13.08
C MET A 266 -0.49 -5.72 11.63
N ARG A 267 0.49 -5.60 10.73
CA ARG A 267 0.32 -6.00 9.31
C ARG A 267 0.24 -7.52 9.15
N GLU A 268 0.96 -8.32 9.93
CA GLU A 268 0.82 -9.78 9.91
C GLU A 268 -0.55 -10.24 10.44
N CYS A 269 -1.08 -9.60 11.48
CA CYS A 269 -2.46 -9.84 11.91
C CYS A 269 -3.46 -9.54 10.79
N ARG A 270 -3.34 -8.40 10.10
CA ARG A 270 -4.18 -8.08 8.92
C ARG A 270 -4.02 -9.12 7.81
N ARG A 271 -2.80 -9.47 7.41
CA ARG A 271 -2.52 -10.49 6.36
C ARG A 271 -3.14 -11.85 6.69
N PHE A 272 -3.15 -12.24 7.97
CA PHE A 272 -3.73 -13.49 8.47
C PHE A 272 -5.27 -13.46 8.48
N GLU A 273 -5.88 -12.32 8.82
CA GLU A 273 -7.32 -12.07 8.79
C GLU A 273 -7.86 -11.91 7.35
N ASP A 274 -7.35 -10.94 6.59
CA ASP A 274 -7.65 -10.70 5.15
C ASP A 274 -7.53 -11.99 4.35
N GLY A 275 -6.47 -12.76 4.65
CA GLY A 275 -6.41 -14.14 4.26
C GLY A 275 -6.31 -14.35 2.75
N LEU A 276 -5.52 -13.52 2.06
CA LEU A 276 -5.22 -13.72 0.64
C LEU A 276 -4.45 -15.04 0.42
N PRO A 277 -4.70 -15.76 -0.70
CA PRO A 277 -4.04 -17.02 -1.00
C PRO A 277 -2.50 -16.99 -0.93
N ILE A 278 -1.85 -15.97 -1.51
CA ILE A 278 -0.38 -15.90 -1.60
C ILE A 278 0.34 -15.91 -0.24
N TYR A 279 -0.30 -15.38 0.81
CA TYR A 279 0.26 -15.34 2.16
C TYR A 279 0.60 -16.75 2.69
N ALA A 280 -0.19 -17.76 2.32
CA ALA A 280 0.03 -19.15 2.71
C ALA A 280 1.22 -19.83 1.98
N PHE A 281 1.88 -19.14 1.05
CA PHE A 281 2.99 -19.69 0.27
C PHE A 281 4.28 -18.84 0.35
N ARG A 282 4.30 -17.79 1.19
CA ARG A 282 5.40 -16.80 1.28
C ARG A 282 6.79 -17.45 1.43
N GLN A 283 6.99 -18.35 2.38
CA GLN A 283 8.27 -19.04 2.59
C GLN A 283 8.64 -20.00 1.46
N GLU A 284 7.68 -20.52 0.70
CA GLU A 284 7.95 -21.35 -0.49
C GLU A 284 8.42 -20.46 -1.66
N ILE A 285 7.69 -19.37 -1.91
CA ILE A 285 7.99 -18.35 -2.91
C ILE A 285 9.36 -17.71 -2.64
N LEU A 286 9.64 -17.28 -1.42
CA LEU A 286 10.92 -16.65 -1.03
C LEU A 286 12.12 -17.60 -1.20
N ARG A 287 11.98 -18.88 -0.79
CA ARG A 287 13.05 -19.88 -1.01
C ARG A 287 13.29 -20.14 -2.49
N GLN A 288 12.25 -20.16 -3.33
CA GLN A 288 12.42 -20.32 -4.77
C GLN A 288 13.13 -19.11 -5.39
N ILE A 289 12.68 -17.89 -5.11
CA ILE A 289 13.29 -16.66 -5.65
C ILE A 289 14.73 -16.47 -5.15
N HIS A 290 15.05 -16.88 -3.93
CA HIS A 290 16.43 -16.91 -3.43
C HIS A 290 17.29 -17.91 -4.22
N SER A 291 16.75 -19.10 -4.51
CA SER A 291 17.48 -20.21 -5.14
C SER A 291 17.56 -20.15 -6.67
N GLN A 292 16.66 -19.41 -7.33
CA GLN A 292 16.54 -19.33 -8.79
C GLN A 292 16.68 -17.88 -9.26
N GLN A 293 17.47 -17.63 -10.31
CA GLN A 293 17.61 -16.28 -10.89
C GLN A 293 16.28 -15.78 -11.50
N ILE A 294 15.49 -16.71 -12.04
CA ILE A 294 14.22 -16.44 -12.73
C ILE A 294 13.12 -17.30 -12.11
N THR A 295 11.95 -16.72 -11.84
CA THR A 295 10.76 -17.43 -11.31
C THR A 295 9.51 -16.99 -12.06
N VAL A 296 8.67 -17.94 -12.51
CA VAL A 296 7.34 -17.64 -13.04
C VAL A 296 6.30 -17.91 -11.94
N LEU A 297 5.59 -16.87 -11.49
CA LEU A 297 4.59 -16.94 -10.42
C LEU A 297 3.17 -16.86 -11.00
N ILE A 298 2.49 -18.00 -11.01
CA ILE A 298 1.10 -18.16 -11.45
C ILE A 298 0.18 -17.93 -10.26
N GLY A 299 -0.93 -17.23 -10.47
CA GLY A 299 -2.02 -17.15 -9.51
C GLY A 299 -3.14 -16.23 -9.97
N GLU A 300 -4.38 -16.62 -9.69
CA GLU A 300 -5.61 -15.94 -10.12
C GLU A 300 -5.64 -14.47 -9.68
N THR A 301 -6.40 -13.63 -10.37
CA THR A 301 -6.61 -12.22 -9.95
C THR A 301 -7.24 -12.17 -8.55
N GLY A 302 -6.82 -11.21 -7.73
CA GLY A 302 -7.20 -11.14 -6.31
C GLY A 302 -6.46 -12.12 -5.37
N SER A 303 -5.61 -13.03 -5.87
CA SER A 303 -4.82 -13.95 -5.02
C SER A 303 -3.75 -13.27 -4.14
N GLY A 304 -3.48 -11.98 -4.36
CA GLY A 304 -2.52 -11.16 -3.62
C GLY A 304 -1.15 -10.98 -4.29
N LYS A 305 -0.93 -11.55 -5.50
CA LYS A 305 0.31 -11.44 -6.30
C LYS A 305 0.95 -10.05 -6.22
N SER A 306 0.27 -9.08 -6.80
CA SER A 306 0.77 -7.74 -7.12
C SER A 306 0.99 -6.85 -5.88
N THR A 307 0.25 -7.10 -4.79
CA THR A 307 0.35 -6.30 -3.56
C THR A 307 1.33 -6.88 -2.56
N GLN A 308 1.32 -8.21 -2.33
CA GLN A 308 2.08 -8.80 -1.24
C GLN A 308 3.49 -9.27 -1.64
N LEU A 309 3.73 -9.66 -2.89
CA LEU A 309 5.05 -10.19 -3.28
C LEU A 309 6.19 -9.17 -3.09
N VAL A 310 6.00 -7.94 -3.59
CA VAL A 310 6.98 -6.85 -3.40
C VAL A 310 7.27 -6.60 -1.92
N GLN A 311 6.26 -6.75 -1.06
CA GLN A 311 6.44 -6.61 0.38
C GLN A 311 7.25 -7.77 0.95
N PHE A 312 6.99 -9.03 0.54
CA PHE A 312 7.76 -10.18 1.03
C PHE A 312 9.26 -10.10 0.69
N LEU A 313 9.61 -9.55 -0.47
CA LEU A 313 11.00 -9.33 -0.88
C LEU A 313 11.69 -8.25 -0.02
N VAL A 314 11.03 -7.10 0.20
CA VAL A 314 11.54 -6.06 1.12
C VAL A 314 11.59 -6.53 2.57
N ASP A 315 10.59 -7.31 2.99
CA ASP A 315 10.45 -7.85 4.35
C ASP A 315 11.63 -8.78 4.69
N SER A 316 11.95 -9.71 3.78
CA SER A 316 13.02 -10.71 3.93
C SER A 316 14.42 -10.26 3.50
N GLY A 317 14.52 -9.18 2.70
CA GLY A 317 15.76 -8.77 2.04
C GLY A 317 16.12 -9.58 0.79
N VAL A 318 15.31 -10.57 0.39
CA VAL A 318 15.56 -11.38 -0.82
C VAL A 318 15.43 -10.51 -2.06
N ALA A 319 16.48 -10.50 -2.90
CA ALA A 319 16.54 -9.69 -4.12
C ALA A 319 16.32 -8.17 -3.90
N ALA A 320 16.57 -7.69 -2.68
CA ALA A 320 16.31 -6.32 -2.23
C ALA A 320 17.60 -5.58 -1.79
N ASN A 321 18.73 -5.89 -2.43
CA ASN A 321 20.00 -5.19 -2.20
C ASN A 321 19.97 -3.77 -2.79
N GLU A 322 19.29 -3.63 -3.93
CA GLU A 322 19.05 -2.39 -4.68
C GLU A 322 17.52 -2.24 -4.88
N SER A 323 17.07 -1.30 -5.73
CA SER A 323 15.62 -1.15 -6.01
C SER A 323 14.99 -2.43 -6.59
N ILE A 324 13.77 -2.72 -6.14
CA ILE A 324 12.84 -3.67 -6.76
C ILE A 324 11.92 -2.88 -7.69
N ILE A 325 11.92 -3.22 -8.98
CA ILE A 325 10.98 -2.66 -9.95
C ILE A 325 9.79 -3.59 -10.13
N CYS A 326 8.57 -3.08 -10.07
CA CYS A 326 7.35 -3.78 -10.45
C CYS A 326 6.72 -3.08 -11.66
N THR A 327 6.67 -3.76 -12.80
CA THR A 327 6.08 -3.22 -14.03
C THR A 327 4.64 -3.70 -14.20
N GLN A 328 3.84 -2.85 -14.84
CA GLN A 328 2.44 -3.11 -15.20
C GLN A 328 2.20 -2.69 -16.65
N PRO A 329 1.36 -3.40 -17.42
CA PRO A 329 0.95 -2.95 -18.75
C PRO A 329 0.11 -1.66 -18.71
N ARG A 330 -0.59 -1.37 -17.59
CA ARG A 330 -1.58 -0.28 -17.48
C ARG A 330 -1.18 0.76 -16.43
N LYS A 331 -1.24 2.05 -16.78
CA LYS A 331 -0.85 3.18 -15.89
C LYS A 331 -1.65 3.22 -14.59
N ILE A 332 -2.96 2.99 -14.67
CA ILE A 332 -3.83 2.97 -13.49
C ILE A 332 -3.46 1.85 -12.51
N ALA A 333 -3.17 0.65 -13.01
CA ALA A 333 -2.76 -0.48 -12.18
C ALA A 333 -1.47 -0.19 -11.41
N ALA A 334 -0.45 0.38 -12.07
CA ALA A 334 0.79 0.81 -11.40
C ALA A 334 0.53 1.79 -10.24
N ILE A 335 -0.32 2.80 -10.45
CA ILE A 335 -0.60 3.82 -9.43
C ILE A 335 -1.46 3.25 -8.29
N SER A 336 -2.50 2.49 -8.61
CA SER A 336 -3.37 1.88 -7.59
C SER A 336 -2.65 0.85 -6.74
N LEU A 337 -1.73 0.07 -7.34
CA LEU A 337 -0.89 -0.88 -6.61
C LEU A 337 0.14 -0.17 -5.72
N ALA A 338 0.79 0.89 -6.21
CA ALA A 338 1.71 1.68 -5.39
C ALA A 338 1.02 2.25 -4.15
N HIS A 339 -0.13 2.91 -4.33
CA HIS A 339 -0.94 3.44 -3.22
C HIS A 339 -1.39 2.33 -2.27
N ARG A 340 -1.90 1.21 -2.80
CA ARG A 340 -2.38 0.09 -1.98
C ARG A 340 -1.25 -0.56 -1.16
N VAL A 341 -0.05 -0.67 -1.72
CA VAL A 341 1.11 -1.23 -1.01
C VAL A 341 1.68 -0.22 0.00
N GLU A 342 1.63 1.08 -0.26
CA GLU A 342 1.94 2.14 0.72
C GLU A 342 0.95 2.11 1.91
N GLU A 343 -0.36 1.93 1.65
CA GLU A 343 -1.37 1.73 2.70
C GLU A 343 -1.14 0.45 3.52
N GLU A 344 -0.93 -0.70 2.85
CA GLU A 344 -0.75 -1.99 3.52
C GLU A 344 0.52 -2.03 4.39
N SER A 345 1.61 -1.38 3.93
CA SER A 345 2.92 -1.37 4.59
C SER A 345 3.22 -0.08 5.39
N SER A 346 2.23 0.79 5.58
CA SER A 346 2.37 2.03 6.34
C SER A 346 3.03 1.79 7.72
N GLY A 347 4.12 2.51 7.99
CA GLY A 347 4.94 2.39 9.21
C GLY A 347 5.89 1.18 9.28
N CYS A 348 5.88 0.27 8.30
CA CYS A 348 6.82 -0.87 8.22
C CYS A 348 8.16 -0.49 7.58
N TYR A 349 8.18 0.56 6.75
CA TYR A 349 9.35 1.04 6.01
C TYR A 349 9.57 2.54 6.26
N GLU A 350 10.73 3.06 5.82
CA GLU A 350 11.02 4.49 5.84
C GLU A 350 10.13 5.26 4.83
N ASN A 351 9.90 6.55 5.09
CA ASN A 351 9.12 7.42 4.21
C ASN A 351 9.67 7.38 2.77
N SER A 352 8.79 7.34 1.76
CA SER A 352 9.15 7.24 0.34
C SER A 352 9.94 5.99 -0.07
N SER A 353 9.91 4.91 0.73
CA SER A 353 10.41 3.59 0.32
C SER A 353 9.66 2.98 -0.87
N ILE A 354 8.43 3.44 -1.14
CA ILE A 354 7.58 3.04 -2.26
C ILE A 354 7.28 4.29 -3.10
N ILE A 355 7.43 4.19 -4.42
CA ILE A 355 7.09 5.26 -5.38
C ILE A 355 6.42 4.71 -6.63
N CYS A 356 5.75 5.58 -7.40
CA CYS A 356 5.17 5.24 -8.70
C CYS A 356 5.68 6.16 -9.82
N HIS A 357 6.04 5.58 -10.96
CA HIS A 357 6.44 6.25 -12.20
C HIS A 357 5.58 5.75 -13.37
N PRO A 358 4.31 6.21 -13.49
CA PRO A 358 3.38 5.72 -14.50
C PRO A 358 3.70 6.24 -15.92
N THR A 359 4.55 7.26 -16.03
CA THR A 359 5.08 7.79 -17.28
C THR A 359 6.56 8.12 -17.09
N TYR A 360 7.39 7.80 -18.09
CA TYR A 360 8.83 8.03 -18.08
C TYR A 360 9.19 9.51 -18.01
N SER A 361 10.25 9.82 -17.27
CA SER A 361 10.95 11.09 -17.29
C SER A 361 12.44 10.83 -17.07
N SER A 362 13.31 11.48 -17.84
CA SER A 362 14.77 11.30 -17.76
C SER A 362 15.41 11.80 -16.46
N VAL A 363 14.62 12.39 -15.55
CA VAL A 363 15.03 12.82 -14.21
C VAL A 363 14.73 11.75 -13.14
N GLN A 364 13.92 10.73 -13.48
CA GLN A 364 13.60 9.62 -12.58
C GLN A 364 14.84 8.77 -12.28
N LYS A 365 15.00 8.41 -11.01
CA LYS A 365 16.09 7.57 -10.49
C LYS A 365 15.51 6.34 -9.81
N PHE A 366 16.38 5.38 -9.52
CA PHE A 366 16.04 4.23 -8.71
C PHE A 366 16.68 4.40 -7.32
N ASP A 367 16.06 5.24 -6.49
CA ASP A 367 16.50 5.61 -5.14
C ASP A 367 15.51 5.22 -4.02
N SER A 368 14.41 4.54 -4.38
CA SER A 368 13.44 3.91 -3.46
C SER A 368 13.55 2.38 -3.46
N LYS A 369 13.13 1.72 -2.38
CA LYS A 369 13.17 0.25 -2.23
C LYS A 369 12.22 -0.46 -3.21
N VAL A 370 11.04 0.09 -3.47
CA VAL A 370 10.05 -0.44 -4.42
C VAL A 370 9.59 0.66 -5.37
N ILE A 371 9.60 0.37 -6.67
CA ILE A 371 9.23 1.32 -7.72
C ILE A 371 8.21 0.65 -8.64
N PHE A 372 6.97 1.12 -8.59
CA PHE A 372 5.93 0.73 -9.55
C PHE A 372 6.04 1.59 -10.80
N MET A 373 6.00 0.99 -11.98
CA MET A 373 6.00 1.74 -13.25
C MET A 373 5.25 0.99 -14.35
N THR A 374 5.12 1.58 -15.54
CA THR A 374 4.67 0.80 -16.70
C THR A 374 5.83 0.12 -17.42
N ASP A 375 5.57 -1.00 -18.09
CA ASP A 375 6.57 -1.76 -18.86
C ASP A 375 7.37 -0.86 -19.83
N HIS A 376 6.65 0.07 -20.47
CA HIS A 376 7.22 1.08 -21.37
C HIS A 376 8.23 2.02 -20.68
N CYS A 377 8.04 2.32 -19.39
CA CYS A 377 8.98 3.14 -18.62
C CYS A 377 10.28 2.36 -18.35
N LEU A 378 10.19 1.11 -17.91
CA LEU A 378 11.39 0.28 -17.69
C LEU A 378 12.14 0.02 -19.00
N LEU A 379 11.41 -0.21 -20.10
CA LEU A 379 11.96 -0.31 -21.44
C LEU A 379 12.75 0.94 -21.84
N LEU A 380 12.21 2.15 -21.61
CA LEU A 380 12.92 3.40 -21.86
C LEU A 380 14.14 3.60 -20.94
N HIS A 381 14.07 3.19 -19.67
CA HIS A 381 15.25 3.20 -18.80
C HIS A 381 16.34 2.24 -19.29
N TYR A 382 15.99 1.02 -19.71
CA TYR A 382 16.94 0.04 -20.28
C TYR A 382 17.64 0.53 -21.56
N MET A 383 16.94 1.33 -22.38
CA MET A 383 17.55 1.95 -23.58
C MET A 383 18.61 3.00 -23.22
N ASN A 384 18.59 3.56 -22.00
CA ASN A 384 19.57 4.53 -21.50
C ASN A 384 20.67 3.85 -20.65
N ASP A 385 20.31 3.04 -19.65
CA ASP A 385 21.22 2.17 -18.90
C ASP A 385 20.90 0.68 -19.18
N LYS A 386 21.70 0.07 -20.06
CA LYS A 386 21.57 -1.35 -20.42
C LYS A 386 21.93 -2.31 -19.29
N ASN A 387 22.66 -1.85 -18.28
CA ASN A 387 23.07 -2.68 -17.14
C ASN A 387 22.01 -2.66 -16.03
N LEU A 388 21.08 -1.70 -16.05
CA LEU A 388 20.10 -1.42 -14.99
C LEU A 388 20.75 -1.52 -13.60
N SER A 389 21.81 -0.72 -13.42
CA SER A 389 22.82 -0.92 -12.38
C SER A 389 22.24 -1.00 -10.96
N SER A 390 21.47 -0.01 -10.54
CA SER A 390 20.81 0.08 -9.23
C SER A 390 19.44 -0.63 -9.15
N ILE A 391 19.31 -1.78 -9.81
CA ILE A 391 18.13 -2.68 -9.73
C ILE A 391 18.60 -4.11 -9.43
N SER A 392 18.08 -4.72 -8.36
CA SER A 392 18.37 -6.11 -7.99
C SER A 392 17.23 -7.09 -8.29
N CYS A 393 16.00 -6.60 -8.47
CA CYS A 393 14.88 -7.41 -8.91
C CYS A 393 14.00 -6.65 -9.92
N ILE A 394 13.67 -7.30 -11.03
CA ILE A 394 12.61 -6.88 -11.95
C ILE A 394 11.44 -7.84 -11.77
N ILE A 395 10.25 -7.28 -11.57
CA ILE A 395 8.98 -8.00 -11.52
C ILE A 395 8.17 -7.52 -12.72
N VAL A 396 7.85 -8.42 -13.64
CA VAL A 396 6.96 -8.17 -14.77
C VAL A 396 5.62 -8.81 -14.44
N ASP A 397 4.64 -8.01 -14.05
CA ASP A 397 3.31 -8.48 -13.64
C ASP A 397 2.28 -8.36 -14.76
N GLU A 398 1.19 -9.11 -14.63
CA GLU A 398 0.12 -9.21 -15.63
C GLU A 398 0.63 -9.61 -17.03
N ALA A 399 1.72 -10.41 -17.08
CA ALA A 399 2.41 -10.80 -18.31
C ALA A 399 1.55 -11.60 -19.32
N HIS A 400 0.38 -12.06 -18.89
CA HIS A 400 -0.64 -12.68 -19.74
C HIS A 400 -1.38 -11.70 -20.66
N GLU A 401 -1.28 -10.38 -20.42
CA GLU A 401 -1.76 -9.36 -21.37
C GLU A 401 -0.90 -9.30 -22.66
N ARG A 402 0.31 -9.91 -22.66
CA ARG A 402 1.21 -10.06 -23.83
C ARG A 402 1.37 -8.77 -24.66
N SER A 403 1.52 -7.63 -23.97
CA SER A 403 1.69 -6.34 -24.64
C SER A 403 3.05 -6.28 -25.36
N LEU A 404 3.13 -5.52 -26.45
CA LEU A 404 4.38 -5.35 -27.20
C LEU A 404 5.52 -4.80 -26.33
N ASN A 405 5.23 -3.95 -25.34
CA ASN A 405 6.23 -3.46 -24.41
C ASN A 405 6.70 -4.57 -23.45
N THR A 406 5.78 -5.44 -23.01
CA THR A 406 6.04 -6.55 -22.08
C THR A 406 6.92 -7.61 -22.75
N ASP A 407 6.55 -8.08 -23.94
CA ASP A 407 7.31 -9.10 -24.68
C ASP A 407 8.70 -8.57 -25.09
N LEU A 408 8.82 -7.30 -25.50
CA LEU A 408 10.11 -6.68 -25.82
C LEU A 408 10.99 -6.48 -24.58
N LEU A 409 10.41 -6.04 -23.45
CA LEU A 409 11.11 -5.93 -22.17
C LEU A 409 11.64 -7.30 -21.72
N LEU A 410 10.81 -8.34 -21.76
CA LEU A 410 11.21 -9.71 -21.43
C LEU A 410 12.34 -10.23 -22.31
N ALA A 411 12.31 -9.95 -23.62
CA ALA A 411 13.38 -10.32 -24.55
C ALA A 411 14.72 -9.60 -24.26
N LEU A 412 14.67 -8.33 -23.85
CA LEU A 412 15.86 -7.55 -23.49
C LEU A 412 16.42 -7.97 -22.11
N VAL A 413 15.56 -8.15 -21.11
CA VAL A 413 15.96 -8.62 -19.77
C VAL A 413 16.52 -10.04 -19.83
N LYS A 414 16.01 -10.93 -20.71
CA LYS A 414 16.60 -12.26 -20.95
C LYS A 414 18.08 -12.19 -21.32
N ASN A 415 18.49 -11.21 -22.14
CA ASN A 415 19.89 -11.02 -22.51
C ASN A 415 20.72 -10.40 -21.37
N LEU A 416 20.14 -9.51 -20.56
CA LEU A 416 20.80 -8.92 -19.38
C LEU A 416 21.04 -9.95 -18.27
N LEU A 417 20.11 -10.88 -18.02
CA LEU A 417 20.24 -11.92 -17.00
C LEU A 417 21.46 -12.83 -17.23
N CYS A 418 21.83 -13.07 -18.49
CA CYS A 418 23.05 -13.79 -18.86
C CYS A 418 24.36 -13.04 -18.51
N GLN A 419 24.29 -11.75 -18.17
CA GLN A 419 25.43 -10.88 -17.86
C GLN A 419 25.42 -10.43 -16.39
N LYS A 420 24.24 -10.19 -15.81
CA LYS A 420 24.00 -9.71 -14.45
C LYS A 420 23.39 -10.82 -13.59
N LEU A 421 24.24 -11.72 -13.07
CA LEU A 421 23.83 -12.92 -12.33
C LEU A 421 23.17 -12.64 -10.98
N ASP A 422 23.40 -11.46 -10.42
CA ASP A 422 22.79 -10.93 -9.20
C ASP A 422 21.34 -10.44 -9.43
N LEU A 423 21.00 -10.01 -10.64
CA LEU A 423 19.66 -9.57 -11.01
C LEU A 423 18.68 -10.74 -11.01
N ARG A 424 17.57 -10.58 -10.30
CA ARG A 424 16.43 -11.51 -10.32
C ARG A 424 15.33 -11.03 -11.25
N LEU A 425 14.69 -11.97 -11.95
CA LEU A 425 13.47 -11.72 -12.72
C LEU A 425 12.32 -12.56 -12.18
N ILE A 426 11.21 -11.92 -11.87
CA ILE A 426 9.96 -12.59 -11.52
C ILE A 426 8.90 -12.22 -12.57
N ILE A 427 8.22 -13.22 -13.12
CA ILE A 427 7.19 -13.03 -14.14
C ILE A 427 5.87 -13.49 -13.55
N MET A 428 4.91 -12.60 -13.41
CA MET A 428 3.62 -12.90 -12.76
C MET A 428 2.48 -12.97 -13.79
N SER A 429 1.64 -13.98 -13.64
CA SER A 429 0.55 -14.30 -14.58
C SER A 429 -0.68 -14.81 -13.85
N ALA A 430 -1.86 -14.55 -14.41
CA ALA A 430 -3.12 -15.19 -14.01
C ALA A 430 -3.42 -16.46 -14.81
N THR A 431 -2.76 -16.69 -15.96
CA THR A 431 -3.10 -17.75 -16.91
C THR A 431 -2.09 -18.90 -16.91
N ALA A 432 -2.52 -20.06 -17.42
CA ALA A 432 -1.77 -21.32 -17.39
C ALA A 432 -0.55 -21.40 -18.32
N ASP A 433 -0.21 -20.35 -19.08
CA ASP A 433 0.88 -20.37 -20.09
C ASP A 433 2.30 -20.29 -19.51
N ALA A 434 2.44 -20.61 -18.22
CA ALA A 434 3.70 -20.63 -17.51
C ALA A 434 4.71 -21.63 -18.07
N LYS A 435 4.26 -22.64 -18.83
CA LYS A 435 5.19 -23.55 -19.51
C LYS A 435 5.93 -22.84 -20.65
N GLN A 436 5.24 -22.09 -21.53
CA GLN A 436 5.93 -21.34 -22.59
C GLN A 436 6.89 -20.30 -22.01
N LEU A 437 6.51 -19.63 -20.91
CA LEU A 437 7.39 -18.72 -20.19
C LEU A 437 8.61 -19.43 -19.58
N SER A 438 8.42 -20.60 -18.95
CA SER A 438 9.50 -21.43 -18.39
C SER A 438 10.46 -21.92 -19.48
N ASP A 439 9.94 -22.55 -20.54
CA ASP A 439 10.73 -23.05 -21.68
C ASP A 439 11.50 -21.91 -22.36
N TYR A 440 10.88 -20.72 -22.50
CA TYR A 440 11.56 -19.53 -23.03
C TYR A 440 12.65 -19.00 -22.08
N PHE A 441 12.44 -19.00 -20.77
CA PHE A 441 13.42 -18.59 -19.77
C PHE A 441 14.25 -19.77 -19.22
N PHE A 442 14.83 -20.56 -20.15
CA PHE A 442 15.83 -21.60 -19.87
C PHE A 442 15.34 -22.76 -18.96
N GLY A 443 14.04 -23.02 -18.91
CA GLY A 443 13.43 -24.01 -18.02
C GLY A 443 13.29 -23.54 -16.57
N CYS A 444 13.18 -22.22 -16.33
CA CYS A 444 13.08 -21.67 -14.97
C CYS A 444 11.85 -22.18 -14.20
N GLY A 445 11.95 -22.24 -12.88
CA GLY A 445 10.89 -22.82 -12.05
C GLY A 445 9.58 -22.02 -12.11
N THR A 446 8.48 -22.76 -12.17
CA THR A 446 7.12 -22.24 -12.07
C THR A 446 6.58 -22.46 -10.66
N PHE A 447 5.91 -21.48 -10.09
CA PHE A 447 5.21 -21.58 -8.80
C PHE A 447 3.73 -21.25 -8.98
N HIS A 448 2.83 -22.04 -8.40
CA HIS A 448 1.39 -21.87 -8.58
C HIS A 448 0.67 -21.58 -7.25
N VAL A 449 0.27 -20.33 -7.05
CA VAL A 449 -0.63 -19.92 -5.96
C VAL A 449 -2.06 -20.31 -6.36
N VAL A 450 -2.56 -21.42 -5.80
CA VAL A 450 -3.97 -21.81 -5.94
C VAL A 450 -4.84 -20.81 -5.18
N GLY A 451 -5.76 -20.14 -5.88
CA GLY A 451 -6.66 -19.17 -5.27
C GLY A 451 -7.89 -19.78 -4.61
N ARG A 452 -8.87 -18.92 -4.32
CA ARG A 452 -10.22 -19.30 -3.88
C ARG A 452 -11.23 -18.57 -4.76
N ASN A 453 -11.58 -19.17 -5.89
CA ASN A 453 -12.78 -18.74 -6.62
C ASN A 453 -14.00 -19.20 -5.81
N PHE A 454 -14.87 -18.25 -5.46
CA PHE A 454 -16.24 -18.60 -5.11
C PHE A 454 -16.96 -19.04 -6.39
N PRO A 455 -17.89 -20.01 -6.32
CA PRO A 455 -18.71 -20.35 -7.47
C PRO A 455 -19.52 -19.12 -7.91
N VAL A 456 -19.53 -18.86 -9.22
CA VAL A 456 -20.31 -17.79 -9.85
C VAL A 456 -21.36 -18.47 -10.73
N ASP A 457 -22.63 -18.19 -10.45
CA ASP A 457 -23.74 -18.72 -11.24
C ASP A 457 -23.82 -17.99 -12.58
N VAL A 458 -23.70 -18.73 -13.68
CA VAL A 458 -23.73 -18.18 -15.05
C VAL A 458 -25.15 -18.24 -15.60
N ILE A 459 -25.74 -17.07 -15.83
CA ILE A 459 -27.13 -16.93 -16.33
C ILE A 459 -27.09 -16.48 -17.80
N TYR A 460 -27.56 -17.34 -18.69
CA TYR A 460 -27.74 -17.01 -20.11
C TYR A 460 -29.13 -16.38 -20.32
N VAL A 461 -29.15 -15.14 -20.83
CA VAL A 461 -30.38 -14.39 -21.12
C VAL A 461 -30.46 -14.15 -22.64
N PRO A 462 -31.55 -14.56 -23.32
CA PRO A 462 -31.76 -14.22 -24.73
C PRO A 462 -31.74 -12.70 -24.96
N SER A 463 -31.21 -12.29 -26.11
CA SER A 463 -31.21 -10.88 -26.52
C SER A 463 -32.65 -10.41 -26.76
N ALA A 464 -33.05 -9.29 -26.16
CA ALA A 464 -34.37 -8.70 -26.43
C ALA A 464 -34.39 -7.91 -27.75
N SER A 465 -33.27 -7.89 -28.48
CA SER A 465 -33.06 -7.12 -29.71
C SER A 465 -32.82 -7.97 -30.97
N GLU A 466 -33.00 -9.30 -30.89
CA GLU A 466 -33.01 -10.18 -32.06
C GLU A 466 -34.23 -9.88 -32.97
N GLY A 467 -33.97 -9.20 -34.09
CA GLY A 467 -34.96 -8.93 -35.15
C GLY A 467 -35.11 -7.45 -35.53
N THR A 468 -34.68 -6.51 -34.69
CA THR A 468 -34.73 -5.07 -35.00
C THR A 468 -33.42 -4.58 -35.63
N SER A 469 -33.39 -4.55 -36.98
CA SER A 469 -32.29 -3.93 -37.74
C SER A 469 -32.04 -2.49 -37.29
N GLY A 470 -30.92 -2.26 -36.61
CA GLY A 470 -30.70 -1.06 -35.81
C GLY A 470 -30.52 0.22 -36.62
N SER A 471 -31.43 1.18 -36.43
CA SER A 471 -31.25 2.60 -36.81
C SER A 471 -30.68 3.43 -35.65
N GLY A 472 -29.99 2.79 -34.71
CA GLY A 472 -29.42 3.41 -33.51
C GLY A 472 -27.94 3.76 -33.65
N VAL A 473 -27.47 4.72 -32.85
CA VAL A 473 -26.06 5.14 -32.78
C VAL A 473 -25.16 4.10 -32.08
N VAL A 474 -25.77 3.13 -31.41
CA VAL A 474 -25.14 2.17 -30.50
C VAL A 474 -25.65 0.76 -30.80
N ALA A 475 -24.78 -0.25 -30.66
CA ALA A 475 -25.11 -1.64 -30.91
C ALA A 475 -26.18 -2.19 -29.95
N SER A 476 -27.00 -3.12 -30.43
CA SER A 476 -28.23 -3.52 -29.71
C SER A 476 -27.95 -4.20 -28.37
N TYR A 477 -26.91 -5.03 -28.29
CA TYR A 477 -26.49 -5.71 -27.06
C TYR A 477 -26.18 -4.73 -25.91
N ALA A 478 -25.69 -3.52 -26.19
CA ALA A 478 -25.43 -2.52 -25.14
C ALA A 478 -26.73 -2.04 -24.46
N SER A 479 -27.85 -2.05 -25.18
CA SER A 479 -29.18 -1.80 -24.60
C SER A 479 -29.61 -2.95 -23.69
N ASP A 480 -29.32 -4.19 -24.08
CA ASP A 480 -29.54 -5.38 -23.25
C ASP A 480 -28.65 -5.39 -21.99
N VAL A 481 -27.38 -4.93 -22.07
CA VAL A 481 -26.50 -4.75 -20.91
C VAL A 481 -27.05 -3.71 -19.93
N VAL A 482 -27.50 -2.54 -20.40
CA VAL A 482 -28.14 -1.52 -19.54
C VAL A 482 -29.45 -2.04 -18.93
N ARG A 483 -30.24 -2.81 -19.68
CA ARG A 483 -31.45 -3.50 -19.21
C ARG A 483 -31.13 -4.48 -18.08
N MET A 484 -30.11 -5.33 -18.25
CA MET A 484 -29.70 -6.31 -17.23
C MET A 484 -29.12 -5.65 -15.98
N ALA A 485 -28.27 -4.63 -16.12
CA ALA A 485 -27.78 -3.85 -14.98
C ALA A 485 -28.94 -3.17 -14.20
N THR A 486 -29.97 -2.70 -14.91
CA THR A 486 -31.18 -2.12 -14.31
C THR A 486 -32.02 -3.15 -13.57
N GLU A 487 -32.09 -4.38 -14.05
CA GLU A 487 -32.84 -5.45 -13.38
C GLU A 487 -32.12 -5.97 -12.15
N ILE A 488 -30.82 -6.28 -12.26
CA ILE A 488 -29.95 -6.68 -11.14
C ILE A 488 -29.97 -5.61 -10.03
N HIS A 489 -30.05 -4.32 -10.37
CA HIS A 489 -30.16 -3.26 -9.36
C HIS A 489 -31.47 -3.33 -8.53
N LYS A 490 -32.58 -3.80 -9.11
CA LYS A 490 -33.89 -3.92 -8.43
C LYS A 490 -34.06 -5.23 -7.67
N THR A 491 -33.69 -6.35 -8.28
CA THR A 491 -34.04 -7.70 -7.79
C THR A 491 -32.97 -8.29 -6.89
N GLU A 492 -31.71 -8.06 -7.21
CA GLU A 492 -30.60 -8.68 -6.51
C GLU A 492 -30.14 -7.93 -5.26
N LYS A 493 -29.51 -8.64 -4.33
CA LYS A 493 -29.00 -8.09 -3.06
C LYS A 493 -27.86 -7.09 -3.30
N GLU A 494 -27.38 -6.43 -2.24
CA GLU A 494 -26.24 -5.52 -2.34
C GLU A 494 -25.00 -6.17 -2.99
N GLY A 495 -24.25 -5.34 -3.73
CA GLY A 495 -23.08 -5.71 -4.53
C GLY A 495 -22.88 -4.73 -5.69
N THR A 496 -21.64 -4.45 -6.05
CA THR A 496 -21.30 -3.65 -7.24
C THR A 496 -21.57 -4.46 -8.51
N ILE A 497 -22.16 -3.80 -9.51
CA ILE A 497 -22.35 -4.35 -10.85
C ILE A 497 -21.17 -3.89 -11.71
N LEU A 498 -20.51 -4.82 -12.40
CA LEU A 498 -19.53 -4.56 -13.46
C LEU A 498 -20.15 -5.04 -14.79
N ALA A 499 -20.21 -4.15 -15.78
CA ALA A 499 -20.90 -4.39 -17.05
C ALA A 499 -19.94 -4.10 -18.21
N PHE A 500 -19.69 -5.08 -19.09
CA PHE A 500 -18.71 -4.97 -20.16
C PHE A 500 -19.31 -4.50 -21.49
N LEU A 501 -18.61 -3.57 -22.15
CA LEU A 501 -18.99 -2.94 -23.41
C LEU A 501 -17.74 -2.74 -24.29
N THR A 502 -17.88 -2.80 -25.62
CA THR A 502 -16.69 -2.86 -26.50
C THR A 502 -15.97 -1.51 -26.69
N SER A 503 -16.67 -0.39 -26.52
CA SER A 503 -16.18 0.94 -26.89
C SER A 503 -16.46 2.01 -25.85
N GLN A 504 -15.71 3.11 -25.94
CA GLN A 504 -15.97 4.34 -25.17
C GLN A 504 -17.38 4.87 -25.37
N MET A 505 -17.87 4.92 -26.62
CA MET A 505 -19.19 5.48 -26.93
C MET A 505 -20.31 4.68 -26.28
N GLU A 506 -20.21 3.35 -26.27
CA GLU A 506 -21.15 2.47 -25.56
C GLU A 506 -21.09 2.71 -24.04
N VAL A 507 -19.90 2.82 -23.45
CA VAL A 507 -19.72 3.08 -22.00
C VAL A 507 -20.31 4.43 -21.59
N GLU A 508 -20.02 5.50 -22.32
CA GLU A 508 -20.54 6.85 -22.04
C GLU A 508 -22.08 6.88 -22.21
N TRP A 509 -22.59 6.32 -23.30
CA TRP A 509 -24.03 6.20 -23.55
C TRP A 509 -24.76 5.35 -22.49
N ALA A 510 -24.14 4.26 -22.03
CA ALA A 510 -24.71 3.41 -20.98
C ALA A 510 -24.78 4.13 -19.64
N CYS A 511 -23.76 4.94 -19.29
CA CYS A 511 -23.79 5.80 -18.11
C CYS A 511 -24.88 6.88 -18.18
N GLU A 512 -25.15 7.46 -19.35
CA GLU A 512 -26.22 8.45 -19.54
C GLU A 512 -27.64 7.85 -19.57
N THR A 513 -27.75 6.61 -20.07
CA THR A 513 -29.02 5.88 -20.22
C THR A 513 -29.45 5.22 -18.91
N PHE A 514 -28.50 4.69 -18.13
CA PHE A 514 -28.77 4.03 -16.86
C PHE A 514 -29.26 5.03 -15.79
N LYS A 515 -30.55 4.97 -15.45
CA LYS A 515 -31.20 5.86 -14.47
C LYS A 515 -31.98 5.06 -13.44
N ALA A 516 -31.39 4.91 -12.25
CA ALA A 516 -32.01 4.24 -11.11
C ALA A 516 -31.77 5.03 -9.80
N PRO A 517 -32.78 5.10 -8.88
CA PRO A 517 -32.59 5.69 -7.56
C PRO A 517 -31.61 4.84 -6.74
N SER A 518 -30.86 5.46 -5.82
CA SER A 518 -29.87 4.77 -4.97
C SER A 518 -28.81 3.95 -5.75
N ALA A 519 -28.48 4.40 -6.96
CA ALA A 519 -27.35 3.90 -7.75
C ALA A 519 -26.37 5.04 -8.12
N ILE A 520 -25.18 4.67 -8.59
CA ILE A 520 -24.25 5.57 -9.26
C ILE A 520 -23.62 4.87 -10.48
N PRO A 521 -23.92 5.31 -11.71
CA PRO A 521 -23.21 4.87 -12.90
C PRO A 521 -21.80 5.49 -12.94
N LEU A 522 -20.80 4.70 -13.32
CA LEU A 522 -19.40 5.12 -13.44
C LEU A 522 -18.79 4.54 -14.74
N PRO A 523 -18.20 5.37 -15.62
CA PRO A 523 -17.55 4.89 -16.84
C PRO A 523 -16.12 4.38 -16.54
N LEU A 524 -15.64 3.41 -17.32
CA LEU A 524 -14.27 2.89 -17.21
C LEU A 524 -13.67 2.51 -18.58
N HIS A 525 -12.98 3.48 -19.19
CA HIS A 525 -12.29 3.32 -20.48
C HIS A 525 -10.98 4.12 -20.52
N GLY A 526 -10.07 3.71 -21.43
CA GLY A 526 -8.69 4.20 -21.51
C GLY A 526 -8.48 5.67 -21.89
N LYS A 527 -9.54 6.44 -22.20
CA LYS A 527 -9.46 7.89 -22.46
C LYS A 527 -9.83 8.78 -21.28
N LEU A 528 -10.38 8.22 -20.19
CA LEU A 528 -10.70 8.97 -18.98
C LEU A 528 -9.44 9.54 -18.33
N SER A 529 -9.60 10.62 -17.56
CA SER A 529 -8.54 11.10 -16.68
C SER A 529 -8.22 10.06 -15.60
N TYR A 530 -7.02 10.08 -15.03
CA TYR A 530 -6.68 9.21 -13.89
C TYR A 530 -7.64 9.44 -12.71
N GLU A 531 -7.99 10.69 -12.45
CA GLU A 531 -8.91 11.08 -11.37
C GLU A 531 -10.32 10.50 -11.58
N ASP A 532 -10.81 10.49 -12.82
CA ASP A 532 -12.10 9.88 -13.16
C ASP A 532 -12.07 8.36 -13.08
N GLN A 533 -11.03 7.70 -13.60
CA GLN A 533 -10.89 6.25 -13.47
C GLN A 533 -10.81 5.82 -12.01
N PHE A 534 -10.15 6.61 -11.15
CA PHE A 534 -10.02 6.31 -9.72
C PHE A 534 -11.36 6.34 -8.96
N ARG A 535 -12.41 6.95 -9.51
CA ARG A 535 -13.76 7.02 -8.90
C ARG A 535 -14.37 5.64 -8.66
N ILE A 536 -14.01 4.61 -9.44
CA ILE A 536 -14.50 3.23 -9.25
C ILE A 536 -14.10 2.63 -7.88
N PHE A 537 -12.99 3.10 -7.30
CA PHE A 537 -12.48 2.68 -5.99
C PHE A 537 -13.08 3.46 -4.82
N GLN A 538 -13.76 4.58 -5.09
CA GLN A 538 -14.42 5.37 -4.04
C GLN A 538 -15.61 4.63 -3.44
N ASN A 539 -15.89 4.91 -2.17
CA ASN A 539 -17.08 4.44 -1.47
C ASN A 539 -18.20 5.47 -1.63
N TYR A 540 -19.39 4.99 -1.99
CA TYR A 540 -20.60 5.81 -2.14
C TYR A 540 -21.71 5.31 -1.20
N PRO A 541 -21.73 5.76 0.07
CA PRO A 541 -22.68 5.27 1.08
C PRO A 541 -24.13 5.39 0.61
N GLY A 542 -24.92 4.33 0.82
CA GLY A 542 -26.33 4.27 0.41
C GLY A 542 -26.57 4.20 -1.10
N LYS A 543 -25.54 3.94 -1.92
CA LYS A 543 -25.68 3.78 -3.39
C LYS A 543 -24.99 2.53 -3.92
N ARG A 544 -25.67 1.79 -4.79
CA ARG A 544 -25.04 0.71 -5.57
C ARG A 544 -24.12 1.29 -6.66
N LYS A 545 -22.86 0.90 -6.68
CA LYS A 545 -21.95 1.19 -7.81
C LYS A 545 -22.37 0.35 -9.02
N VAL A 546 -22.47 0.98 -10.19
CA VAL A 546 -22.71 0.33 -11.48
C VAL A 546 -21.65 0.82 -12.44
N ILE A 547 -20.73 -0.06 -12.83
CA ILE A 547 -19.51 0.31 -13.55
C ILE A 547 -19.63 -0.22 -14.98
N PHE A 548 -19.74 0.69 -15.95
CA PHE A 548 -19.74 0.35 -17.37
C PHE A 548 -18.30 0.43 -17.87
N ALA A 549 -17.75 -0.70 -18.32
CA ALA A 549 -16.33 -0.88 -18.53
C ALA A 549 -16.00 -1.45 -19.90
N THR A 550 -14.84 -1.07 -20.41
CA THR A 550 -14.12 -1.82 -21.45
C THR A 550 -13.31 -2.96 -20.80
N ASN A 551 -12.59 -3.77 -21.60
CA ASN A 551 -11.63 -4.78 -21.12
C ASN A 551 -10.52 -4.23 -20.18
N LEU A 552 -10.45 -2.90 -19.99
CA LEU A 552 -9.68 -2.23 -18.95
C LEU A 552 -9.93 -2.82 -17.54
N ALA A 553 -11.10 -3.41 -17.28
CA ALA A 553 -11.47 -4.02 -16.00
C ALA A 553 -11.30 -5.55 -15.92
N GLU A 554 -10.84 -6.22 -16.99
CA GLU A 554 -10.87 -7.69 -17.11
C GLU A 554 -9.82 -8.42 -16.24
N THR A 555 -8.59 -7.91 -16.21
CA THR A 555 -7.41 -8.60 -15.64
C THR A 555 -6.78 -7.83 -14.50
N SER A 556 -6.26 -6.64 -14.80
CA SER A 556 -5.26 -5.93 -14.00
C SER A 556 -5.82 -4.92 -12.99
N LEU A 557 -7.14 -4.94 -12.72
CA LEU A 557 -7.77 -4.15 -11.66
C LEU A 557 -8.82 -4.96 -10.88
N THR A 558 -8.55 -5.28 -9.61
CA THR A 558 -9.57 -5.84 -8.70
C THR A 558 -10.40 -4.71 -8.07
N ILE A 559 -11.67 -4.55 -8.48
CA ILE A 559 -12.56 -3.50 -7.97
C ILE A 559 -13.29 -3.99 -6.70
N PRO A 560 -13.13 -3.34 -5.53
CA PRO A 560 -13.76 -3.79 -4.29
C PRO A 560 -15.30 -3.80 -4.37
N GLY A 561 -15.88 -4.93 -3.97
CA GLY A 561 -17.33 -5.12 -3.84
C GLY A 561 -18.05 -5.54 -5.12
N VAL A 562 -17.35 -5.86 -6.23
CA VAL A 562 -17.99 -6.49 -7.41
C VAL A 562 -18.59 -7.83 -7.02
N LYS A 563 -19.85 -8.05 -7.41
CA LYS A 563 -20.61 -9.28 -7.12
C LYS A 563 -21.40 -9.76 -8.34
N TYR A 564 -21.79 -8.85 -9.23
CA TYR A 564 -22.53 -9.16 -10.45
C TYR A 564 -21.71 -8.69 -11.65
N CYS A 565 -21.60 -9.56 -12.66
CA CYS A 565 -20.93 -9.30 -13.92
C CYS A 565 -21.95 -9.49 -15.06
N GLY A 566 -21.83 -8.70 -16.13
CA GLY A 566 -22.66 -8.81 -17.34
C GLY A 566 -22.09 -8.03 -18.51
#